data_AF-A0A7W9KQP9-F1
#
_entry.id   AF-A0A7W9KQP9-F1
#
_cell.length_a   1.000
_cell.length_b   1.000
_cell.length_c   1.000
_cell.angle_alpha   90.00
_cell.angle_beta   90.00
_cell.angle_gamma   90.00
#
_symmetry.space_group_name_H-M   'P 1'
#
loop_
_entity.id
_entity.type
_entity.pdbx_description
1 polymer ?
#
loop_
_entity_poly.entity_id
_entity_poly.type
_entity_poly.pdbx_seq_one_letter_code
_entity_poly.pdbx_strand_id
1 'polypeptide(L)' 'MNITVFWSLPQARVVISDWKTEYNNHRRHSALGYQTPASYAAACIHR' A
#
# COMPACT_ATOMS: atom_id res chain seq x y z
N MET A 1 7.73 14.98 -2.85
CA MET A 1 8.90 14.49 -3.62
C MET A 1 8.41 13.40 -4.55
N ASN A 2 8.42 13.62 -5.87
CA ASN A 2 8.00 12.63 -6.87
C ASN A 2 9.20 12.32 -7.77
N ILE A 3 9.98 11.32 -7.42
CA ILE A 3 11.08 10.82 -8.25
C ILE A 3 10.52 9.58 -8.95
N THR A 4 10.02 9.73 -10.18
CA THR A 4 9.44 8.62 -10.97
C THR A 4 10.36 8.19 -12.10
N VAL A 5 11.67 8.22 -11.90
CA VAL A 5 12.61 7.62 -12.85
C VAL A 5 13.00 6.25 -12.31
N PHE A 6 12.41 5.21 -12.86
CA PHE A 6 12.86 3.83 -12.64
C PHE A 6 13.94 3.50 -13.67
N TRP A 7 15.04 2.92 -13.22
CA TRP A 7 16.17 2.57 -14.07
C TRP A 7 15.94 1.29 -14.86
N SER A 8 15.07 0.40 -14.38
CA SER A 8 14.70 -0.84 -15.07
C SER A 8 13.37 -1.41 -14.57
N LEU A 9 12.72 -2.26 -15.37
CA LEU A 9 11.48 -2.95 -14.98
C LEU A 9 11.63 -3.82 -13.72
N PRO A 10 12.72 -4.60 -13.52
CA PRO A 10 12.93 -5.33 -12.27
C PRO A 10 13.01 -4.42 -11.05
N GLN A 11 13.75 -3.31 -11.16
CA GLN A 11 13.88 -2.34 -10.06
C GLN A 11 12.52 -1.68 -9.74
N ALA A 12 11.75 -1.30 -10.76
CA ALA A 12 10.40 -0.76 -10.56
C ALA A 12 9.48 -1.75 -9.83
N ARG A 13 9.53 -3.04 -10.18
CA ARG A 13 8.70 -4.07 -9.54
C ARG A 13 9.02 -4.23 -8.06
N VAL A 14 10.30 -4.23 -7.68
CA VAL A 14 10.73 -4.31 -6.28
C VAL A 14 10.23 -3.08 -5.51
N VAL A 15 10.54 -1.88 -5.99
CA VAL A 15 10.16 -0.63 -5.31
C VAL A 15 8.65 -0.52 -5.14
N ILE A 16 7.86 -0.87 -6.17
CA ILE A 16 6.40 -0.83 -6.09
C ILE A 16 5.87 -1.90 -5.13
N SER A 17 6.47 -3.10 -5.12
CA SER A 17 6.07 -4.19 -4.20
C SER A 17 6.29 -3.80 -2.74
N ASP A 18 7.45 -3.22 -2.44
CA ASP A 18 7.80 -2.75 -1.11
C ASP A 18 6.87 -1.62 -0.67
N TRP A 19 6.64 -0.64 -1.56
CA TRP A 19 5.71 0.44 -1.30
C TRP A 19 4.28 -0.05 -1.06
N LYS A 20 3.80 -1.00 -1.86
CA LYS A 20 2.47 -1.61 -1.71
C LYS A 20 2.33 -2.28 -0.35
N THR A 21 3.35 -3.02 0.08
CA THR A 21 3.37 -3.69 1.38
C THR A 21 3.28 -2.68 2.52
N GLU A 22 4.10 -1.64 2.47
CA GLU A 22 4.10 -0.57 3.48
C GLU A 22 2.76 0.17 3.54
N TYR A 23 2.23 0.57 2.38
CA TYR A 23 0.97 1.29 2.28
C TYR A 23 -0.19 0.48 2.88
N ASN A 24 -0.30 -0.80 2.51
CA ASN A 24 -1.41 -1.64 2.93
C ASN A 24 -1.36 -1.99 4.42
N ASN A 25 -0.18 -2.07 5.04
CA ASN A 25 -0.02 -2.58 6.40
C ASN A 25 0.23 -1.50 7.44
N HIS A 26 0.84 -0.37 7.10
CA HIS A 26 1.27 0.62 8.10
C HIS A 26 0.57 1.97 7.99
N ARG A 27 0.05 2.32 6.80
CA ARG A 27 -0.62 3.61 6.61
C ARG A 27 -2.09 3.53 6.99
N ARG A 28 -2.48 4.34 7.97
CA ARG A 28 -3.88 4.49 8.41
C ARG A 28 -4.59 5.53 7.57
N HIS A 29 -5.85 5.27 7.21
CA HIS A 29 -6.66 6.18 6.38
C HIS A 29 -7.92 6.61 7.12
N SER A 30 -8.20 7.92 7.14
CA SER A 30 -9.40 8.47 7.77
C SER A 30 -10.70 7.92 7.17
N ALA A 31 -10.73 7.69 5.85
CA ALA A 31 -11.86 7.06 5.15
C ALA A 31 -12.14 5.62 5.61
N LEU A 32 -11.14 4.93 6.17
CA LEU A 32 -11.26 3.57 6.71
C LEU A 32 -11.39 3.57 8.24
N GLY A 33 -11.80 4.70 8.83
CA GLY A 33 -11.89 4.85 10.29
C GLY A 33 -10.54 4.82 10.98
N TYR A 34 -9.50 5.37 10.34
CA TYR A 34 -8.10 5.28 10.77
C TYR A 34 -7.56 3.85 10.86
N GLN A 35 -8.13 2.91 10.11
CA GLN A 35 -7.53 1.59 9.92
C GLN A 35 -6.57 1.57 8.74
N THR A 36 -5.69 0.58 8.72
CA THR A 36 -4.86 0.28 7.56
C THR A 36 -5.70 -0.47 6.53
N PRO A 37 -5.38 -0.39 5.22
CA PRO A 37 -6.15 -1.10 4.20
C PRO A 37 -6.23 -2.61 4.45
N ALA A 38 -5.15 -3.23 4.93
CA ALA A 38 -5.13 -4.65 5.28
C ALA A 38 -6.06 -4.98 6.47
N SER A 39 -6.04 -4.17 7.54
CA SER A 39 -6.93 -4.35 8.70
C SER A 39 -8.39 -4.19 8.30
N TYR A 40 -8.70 -3.18 7.50
CA TYR A 40 -10.04 -2.95 6.99
C TYR A 40 -10.51 -4.11 6.12
N ALA A 41 -9.69 -4.57 5.17
CA ALA A 41 -10.03 -5.71 4.31
C ALA A 41 -10.25 -7.01 5.10
N ALA A 42 -9.48 -7.25 6.17
CA ALA A 42 -9.68 -8.40 7.05
C ALA A 42 -10.97 -8.31 7.87
N ALA A 43 -11.37 -7.09 8.26
CA ALA A 43 -12.62 -6.83 8.99
C ALA A 43 -13.85 -6.77 8.07
N CYS A 44 -13.66 -6.50 6.78
CA CYS A 44 -14.69 -6.53 5.76
C CYS A 44 -15.08 -7.97 5.44
N ILE A 45 -15.91 -8.55 6.31
CA ILE A 45 -16.73 -9.70 5.96
C ILE A 45 -17.79 -9.16 4.99
N HIS A 46 -17.57 -9.35 3.69
CA HIS A 46 -18.58 -9.01 2.70
C HIS A 46 -19.79 -9.91 2.95
N ARG A 47 -20.83 -9.35 3.58
CA ARG A 47 -22.15 -9.98 3.66
C ARG A 47 -22.92 -9.72 2.37
#